data_AF-A0A1Q4ZK03-F1
#
_entry.id   AF-A0A1Q4ZK03-F1
#
_cell.length_a   1.000
_cell.length_b   1.000
_cell.length_c   1.000
_cell.angle_alpha   90.00
_cell.angle_beta   90.00
_cell.angle_gamma   90.00
#
_symmetry.space_group_name_H-M   'P 1'
#
loop_
_entity.id
_entity.type
_entity.pdbx_description
1 polymer ?
#
loop_
_entity_poly.entity_id
_entity_poly.type
_entity_poly.pdbx_seq_one_letter_code
_entity_poly.pdbx_strand_id
1 'polypeptide(L)' 'MARTQSICGAPTMRGTRCRRLAMLGASRCDRHRGDWSKYTVERRKAMEKRAKSRRERRK' A
#
# COMPACT_ATOMS: atom_id res chain seq x y z
N MET A 1 -13.04 -25.35 9.98
CA MET A 1 -12.72 -23.91 10.20
C MET A 1 -13.03 -23.17 8.91
N ALA A 2 -14.02 -22.28 8.89
CA ALA A 2 -14.37 -21.54 7.69
C ALA A 2 -13.14 -20.77 7.20
N ARG A 3 -12.69 -21.03 5.96
CA ARG A 3 -11.65 -20.24 5.30
C ARG A 3 -12.27 -18.89 4.93
N THR A 4 -12.59 -18.08 5.93
CA THR A 4 -13.08 -16.72 5.72
C THR A 4 -11.93 -15.92 5.12
N GLN A 5 -12.05 -15.63 3.82
CA GLN A 5 -11.11 -14.77 3.12
C GLN A 5 -10.98 -13.47 3.93
N SER A 6 -9.76 -13.15 4.36
CA SER A 6 -9.50 -11.97 5.17
C SER A 6 -9.86 -10.72 4.37
N ILE A 7 -10.41 -9.68 4.98
CA ILE A 7 -10.59 -8.39 4.30
C ILE A 7 -9.23 -7.73 4.05
N CYS A 8 -9.05 -7.13 2.87
CA CYS A 8 -7.78 -6.56 2.43
C CYS A 8 -7.25 -5.46 3.35
N GLY A 9 -8.13 -4.60 3.88
CA GLY A 9 -7.80 -3.58 4.87
C GLY A 9 -6.82 -2.49 4.42
N ALA A 10 -6.33 -2.52 3.17
CA ALA A 10 -5.30 -1.61 2.71
C ALA A 10 -5.80 -0.15 2.68
N PRO A 11 -4.97 0.82 3.08
CA PRO A 11 -5.31 2.23 2.99
C PRO A 11 -5.46 2.64 1.52
N THR A 12 -6.60 3.22 1.19
CA THR A 12 -6.89 3.76 -0.14
C THR A 12 -6.45 5.22 -0.24
N MET A 13 -6.30 5.74 -1.46
CA MET A 13 -6.01 7.18 -1.69
C MET A 13 -7.06 8.11 -1.06
N ARG A 14 -8.27 7.63 -0.83
CA ARG A 14 -9.36 8.42 -0.22
C ARG A 14 -9.33 8.41 1.31
N GLY A 15 -8.26 7.86 1.92
CA GLY A 15 -8.11 7.77 3.38
C GLY A 15 -8.94 6.66 4.05
N THR A 16 -9.75 5.92 3.30
CA THR A 16 -10.56 4.81 3.83
C THR A 16 -9.86 3.47 3.66
N ARG A 17 -10.23 2.47 4.47
CA ARG A 17 -9.72 1.09 4.34
C ARG A 17 -10.44 0.32 3.24
N CYS A 18 -9.68 -0.47 2.49
CA CYS A 18 -10.24 -1.36 1.48
C CYS A 18 -11.09 -2.46 2.11
N ARG A 19 -12.37 -2.52 1.75
CA ARG A 19 -13.33 -3.53 2.22
C ARG A 19 -13.41 -4.78 1.33
N ARG A 20 -12.62 -4.84 0.25
CA ARG A 20 -12.57 -6.04 -0.61
C ARG A 20 -11.98 -7.22 0.15
N LEU A 21 -12.41 -8.42 -0.20
CA LEU A 21 -11.77 -9.65 0.24
C LEU A 21 -10.34 -9.71 -0.30
N ALA A 22 -9.41 -10.12 0.54
CA ALA A 22 -8.09 -10.51 0.13
C ALA A 22 -8.18 -11.79 -0.71
N MET A 23 -7.22 -11.97 -1.61
CA MET A 23 -7.17 -13.23 -2.36
C MET A 23 -6.90 -14.40 -1.41
N LEU A 24 -7.37 -15.59 -1.79
CA LEU A 24 -7.03 -16.84 -1.12
C LEU A 24 -5.51 -16.98 -0.99
N GLY A 25 -5.01 -17.11 0.24
CA GLY A 25 -3.57 -17.20 0.53
C GLY A 25 -2.79 -15.88 0.54
N ALA A 26 -3.46 -14.73 0.41
CA ALA A 26 -2.83 -13.41 0.49
C ALA A 26 -3.51 -12.53 1.56
N SER A 27 -2.76 -11.59 2.14
CA SER A 27 -3.31 -10.62 3.10
C SER A 27 -4.00 -9.42 2.43
N ARG A 28 -3.91 -9.28 1.10
CA ARG A 28 -4.42 -8.11 0.35
C ARG A 28 -5.16 -8.55 -0.92
N CYS A 29 -6.08 -7.70 -1.40
CA CYS A 29 -6.85 -7.95 -2.62
C CYS A 29 -6.02 -7.67 -3.89
N ASP A 30 -6.60 -8.01 -5.04
CA ASP A 30 -6.07 -7.76 -6.40
C ASP A 30 -5.46 -6.38 -6.59
N ARG A 31 -6.12 -5.32 -6.11
CA ARG A 31 -5.65 -3.93 -6.28
C ARG A 31 -4.49 -3.56 -5.36
N HIS A 32 -4.27 -4.33 -4.31
CA HIS A 32 -3.34 -4.00 -3.24
C HIS A 32 -2.24 -5.05 -3.04
N ARG A 33 -2.22 -6.08 -3.89
CA ARG A 33 -1.20 -7.14 -3.91
C ARG A 33 0.10 -6.58 -4.50
N GLY A 34 1.13 -6.45 -3.64
CA GLY A 34 2.57 -6.32 -3.96
C GLY A 34 3.03 -5.17 -4.89
N ASP A 35 4.02 -4.39 -4.44
CA ASP A 35 4.78 -3.28 -5.09
C ASP A 35 4.10 -2.23 -5.98
N TRP A 36 3.05 -2.55 -6.72
CA TRP A 36 2.35 -1.66 -7.67
C TRP A 36 1.09 -1.01 -7.07
N SER A 37 0.75 -1.33 -5.82
CA SER A 37 -0.34 -0.63 -5.15
C SER A 37 -0.01 0.86 -5.10
N LYS A 38 -0.92 1.68 -5.65
CA LYS A 38 -0.73 3.12 -5.82
C LYS A 38 -0.26 3.77 -4.51
N TYR A 39 -0.79 3.33 -3.36
CA TYR A 39 -0.36 3.82 -2.05
C TYR A 39 1.09 3.48 -1.68
N THR A 40 1.55 2.24 -1.93
CA THR A 40 2.96 1.89 -1.68
C THR A 40 3.91 2.62 -2.63
N VAL A 41 3.50 2.80 -3.89
CA VAL A 41 4.27 3.59 -4.87
C VAL A 41 4.34 5.05 -4.43
N GLU A 42 3.24 5.65 -3.99
CA GLU A 42 3.24 7.04 -3.50
C GLU A 42 4.03 7.20 -2.21
N ARG A 43 3.96 6.25 -1.28
CA ARG A 43 4.78 6.29 -0.06
C ARG A 43 6.27 6.13 -0.37
N ARG A 44 6.63 5.27 -1.32
CA ARG A 44 8.00 5.12 -1.82
C ARG A 44 8.49 6.42 -2.47
N LYS A 45 7.71 7.01 -3.38
CA LYS A 45 8.00 8.31 -4.00
C LYS A 45 8.10 9.45 -2.99
N ALA A 46 7.25 9.47 -1.96
CA ALA A 46 7.31 10.47 -0.89
C ALA A 46 8.58 10.32 -0.04
N MET A 47 8.97 9.08 0.30
CA MET A 47 10.23 8.82 0.99
C MET A 47 11.43 9.19 0.11
N GLU A 48 11.43 8.86 -1.18
CA GLU A 48 12.48 9.27 -2.13
C GLU A 48 12.55 10.79 -2.27
N LYS A 49 11.42 11.49 -2.36
CA LYS A 49 11.37 12.96 -2.43
C LYS A 49 11.94 13.59 -1.15
N ARG A 50 11.63 13.01 0.02
CA ARG A 50 12.18 13.47 1.32
C ARG A 50 13.67 13.14 1.46
N ALA A 51 14.14 12.01 0.94
CA ALA A 51 15.56 11.67 0.89
C ALA A 51 16.32 12.61 -0.05
N LYS A 52 15.76 12.92 -1.22
CA LYS A 52 16.32 13.87 -2.17
C LYS A 52 16.41 15.27 -1.58
N SER A 53 15.35 15.79 -0.96
CA SER A 53 15.39 17.13 -0.35
C SER A 53 16.41 17.24 0.79
N ARG A 54 16.63 16.17 1.55
CA ARG A 54 17.70 16.12 2.56
C ARG A 54 19.10 16.14 1.94
N ARG A 55 19.31 15.44 0.82
CA ARG A 55 20.59 15.44 0.10
C ARG A 55 20.90 16.79 -0.52
N GLU A 56 19.90 17.44 -1.13
CA GLU A 56 20.04 18.79 -1.72
C GLU A 56 20.36 19.84 -0.66
N ARG A 57 19.74 19.77 0.53
CA ARG A 57 20.05 20.69 1.66
C ARG A 57 21.44 20.53 2.25
N ARG A 58 22.12 19.42 1.96
CA ARG A 58 23.43 19.06 2.53
C ARG A 58 24.57 19.31 1.54
N LYS A 59 24.25 19.90 0.39
CA LYS A 59 25.14 20.29 -0.69
C LYS A 59 25.35 21.80 -0.63
#